data_AF-A0AAV3XHJ9-F1
#
_entry.id   AF-A0AAV3XHJ9-F1
#
_cell.length_a   1.000
_cell.length_b   1.000
_cell.length_c   1.000
_cell.angle_alpha   90.00
_cell.angle_beta   90.00
_cell.angle_gamma   90.00
#
_symmetry.space_group_name_H-M   'P 1'
#
loop_
_entity.id
_entity.type
_entity.pdbx_description
1 polymer ?
#
loop_
_entity_poly.entity_id
_entity_poly.type
_entity_poly.pdbx_seq_one_letter_code
_entity_poly.pdbx_strand_id
1 'polypeptide(L)' 'MSQEEFARAIGTSARTVSRWEAGDNIPTFTIAQMKALDRLLRSRSKTLDDLPDEFGPTGQVS' A
#
# COMPACT_ATOMS: atom_id res chain seq x y z
N MET A 1 -5.12 6.74 -8.29
CA MET A 1 -5.97 6.99 -7.11
C MET A 1 -5.17 7.82 -6.13
N SER A 2 -5.82 8.67 -5.34
CA SER A 2 -5.14 9.40 -4.26
C SER A 2 -4.81 8.48 -3.08
N GLN A 3 -3.92 8.94 -2.18
CA GLN A 3 -3.62 8.25 -0.92
C GLN A 3 -4.89 8.02 -0.08
N GLU A 4 -5.81 8.99 -0.07
CA GLU A 4 -7.08 8.91 0.67
C GLU A 4 -8.03 7.86 0.09
N GLU A 5 -8.13 7.82 -1.25
CA GLU A 5 -8.92 6.81 -1.94
C GLU A 5 -8.37 5.40 -1.69
N PHE A 6 -7.04 5.24 -1.77
CA PHE A 6 -6.37 3.99 -1.47
C PHE A 6 -6.63 3.57 -0.02
N ALA A 7 -6.36 4.48 0.93
CA ALA A 7 -6.51 4.23 2.35
C ALA A 7 -7.93 3.77 2.69
N ARG A 8 -8.94 4.46 2.15
CA ARG A 8 -10.35 4.09 2.32
C ARG A 8 -10.65 2.71 1.71
N ALA A 9 -10.11 2.41 0.54
CA ALA A 9 -10.35 1.14 -0.14
C ALA A 9 -9.79 -0.06 0.62
N ILE A 10 -8.65 0.09 1.32
CA ILE A 10 -8.04 -0.99 2.08
C ILE A 10 -8.36 -0.96 3.58
N GLY A 11 -9.03 0.09 4.07
CA GLY A 11 -9.38 0.23 5.49
C GLY A 11 -8.21 0.67 6.38
N THR A 12 -7.45 1.68 5.95
CA THR A 12 -6.41 2.36 6.74
C THR A 12 -6.58 3.89 6.67
N SER A 13 -5.61 4.65 7.20
CA SER A 13 -5.60 6.12 7.12
C SER A 13 -4.67 6.62 6.02
N ALA A 14 -4.99 7.76 5.40
CA ALA A 14 -4.12 8.41 4.42
C ALA A 14 -2.74 8.75 5.02
N ARG A 15 -2.70 9.11 6.31
CA ARG A 15 -1.46 9.33 7.07
C ARG A 15 -0.58 8.07 7.11
N THR A 16 -1.18 6.89 7.28
CA THR A 16 -0.45 5.62 7.27
C THR A 16 0.18 5.36 5.90
N VAL A 17 -0.59 5.59 4.83
CA VAL A 17 -0.11 5.45 3.44
C VAL A 17 1.04 6.41 3.15
N SER A 18 0.90 7.68 3.54
CA SER A 18 1.95 8.68 3.38
C SER A 18 3.26 8.27 4.07
N ARG A 19 3.19 7.63 5.25
CA ARG A 19 4.38 7.10 5.94
C ARG A 19 5.02 5.92 5.21
N TRP A 20 4.23 5.06 4.57
CA TRP A 20 4.77 3.99 3.73
C TRP A 20 5.50 4.55 2.52
N GLU A 21 4.89 5.53 1.84
CA GLU A 21 5.48 6.18 0.66
C GLU A 21 6.71 7.04 1.00
N ALA A 22 6.80 7.56 2.22
CA ALA A 22 7.99 8.25 2.72
C ALA A 22 9.09 7.30 3.19
N GLY A 23 8.81 6.00 3.35
CA GLY A 23 9.74 5.03 3.92
C GLY A 23 9.84 5.07 5.45
N ASP A 24 9.00 5.87 6.13
CA ASP A 24 9.00 5.98 7.60
C ASP A 24 8.64 4.66 8.29
N ASN A 25 7.81 3.83 7.66
CA ASN A 25 7.38 2.53 8.19
C ASN A 25 7.22 1.50 7.07
N ILE A 26 7.59 0.25 7.35
CA ILE A 26 7.25 -0.90 6.51
C ILE A 26 5.73 -1.13 6.58
N PRO A 27 5.04 -1.32 5.45
CA PRO A 27 3.62 -1.65 5.45
C PRO A 27 3.30 -2.93 6.20
N THR A 28 2.39 -2.83 7.16
CA THR A 28 1.80 -3.96 7.86
C THR A 28 0.31 -3.96 7.65
N PHE A 29 -0.26 -5.12 7.36
CA PHE A 29 -1.68 -5.29 7.11
C PHE A 29 -2.27 -6.31 8.07
N THR A 30 -3.46 -6.02 8.59
CA THR A 30 -4.33 -7.06 9.15
C THR A 30 -4.84 -7.97 8.03
N ILE A 31 -5.32 -9.17 8.36
CA ILE A 31 -5.91 -10.09 7.37
C ILE A 31 -7.09 -9.44 6.62
N ALA A 32 -7.90 -8.61 7.29
CA ALA A 32 -9.01 -7.91 6.66
C ALA A 32 -8.51 -6.89 5.61
N GLN A 33 -7.48 -6.13 5.94
CA GLN A 33 -6.85 -5.17 5.02
C GLN A 33 -6.15 -5.89 3.85
N MET A 34 -5.48 -7.03 4.11
CA MET A 34 -4.86 -7.84 3.06
C MET A 34 -5.91 -8.36 2.06
N LYS A 35 -7.06 -8.86 2.54
CA LYS A 35 -8.18 -9.25 1.68
C LYS A 35 -8.77 -8.06 0.90
N ALA A 36 -8.79 -6.87 1.48
CA ALA A 36 -9.24 -5.66 0.79
C ALA A 36 -8.26 -5.24 -0.31
N LEU A 37 -6.95 -5.32 -0.03
CA LEU A 37 -5.89 -5.08 -1.00
C LEU A 37 -5.96 -6.07 -2.18
N ASP A 38 -6.10 -7.38 -1.93
CA ASP A 38 -6.25 -8.38 -3.00
C ASP A 38 -7.47 -8.08 -3.89
N ARG A 39 -8.63 -7.76 -3.31
CA ARG A 39 -9.82 -7.35 -4.09
C ARG A 39 -9.55 -6.10 -4.94
N LEU A 40 -8.86 -5.11 -4.37
CA LEU A 40 -8.51 -3.88 -5.07
C LEU A 40 -7.57 -4.12 -6.25
N LEU A 41 -6.59 -5.00 -6.09
CA LEU A 41 -5.66 -5.39 -7.16
C LEU A 41 -6.38 -6.16 -8.26
N ARG A 42 -7.23 -7.13 -7.90
CA ARG A 42 -8.03 -7.89 -8.87
C ARG A 42 -8.97 -7.01 -9.71
N SER A 43 -9.53 -5.94 -9.12
CA SER A 43 -10.33 -4.95 -9.87
C SER A 43 -9.55 -4.23 -10.98
N ARG A 44 -8.22 -4.32 -10.95
CA ARG A 44 -7.27 -3.76 -11.92
C ARG A 44 -6.51 -4.84 -12.70
N SER A 45 -6.99 -6.08 -12.65
CA SER A 45 -6.32 -7.26 -13.24
C SER A 45 -4.88 -7.45 -12.76
N LYS A 46 -4.62 -7.12 -11.49
CA LYS A 46 -3.32 -7.31 -10.82
C LYS A 46 -3.41 -8.34 -9.69
N THR A 47 -2.27 -8.85 -9.27
CA THR A 47 -2.07 -9.72 -8.11
C THR A 47 -1.15 -9.07 -7.08
N LEU A 48 -0.93 -9.75 -5.95
CA LEU A 48 0.05 -9.31 -4.96
C LEU A 48 1.49 -9.32 -5.50
N ASP A 49 1.81 -10.21 -6.44
CA ASP A 49 3.15 -10.31 -7.05
C ASP A 49 3.47 -9.11 -7.95
N ASP A 50 2.45 -8.34 -8.36
CA ASP A 50 2.62 -7.10 -9.13
C ASP A 50 2.93 -5.88 -8.25
N LEU A 51 2.95 -6.04 -6.91
CA LEU A 51 3.32 -4.98 -5.98
C LEU A 51 4.85 -4.82 -5.92
N PRO A 52 5.35 -3.60 -5.66
CA PRO A 52 6.75 -3.44 -5.30
C PRO A 52 7.01 -4.03 -3.90
N ASP A 53 8.23 -4.51 -3.67
CA ASP A 53 8.67 -4.94 -2.34
C ASP A 53 8.76 -3.77 -1.35
N GLU A 54 8.98 -2.55 -1.86
CA GLU A 54 9.07 -1.31 -1.09
C GLU A 54 8.15 -0.24 -1.66
N PHE A 55 7.44 0.47 -0.77
CA PHE A 55 6.60 1.61 -1.16
C PHE A 55 7.31 2.95 -0.98
N GLY A 56 8.43 2.97 -0.24
CA GLY A 56 9.22 4.17 0.04
C GLY A 56 10.18 4.56 -1.08
N PRO A 57 10.98 5.62 -0.90
CA PRO A 57 11.97 6.05 -1.87
C PRO A 57 12.99 4.94 -2.14
N THR A 58 12.99 4.40 -3.36
CA THR A 58 13.95 3.37 -3.79
C THR A 58 15.25 4.07 -4.21
N GLY A 59 16.08 4.41 -3.21
CA GLY A 59 17.43 4.92 -3.44
C GLY A 59 17.81 6.14 -2.60
N GLN A 60 18.43 5.89 -1.44
CA GLN A 60 19.49 6.76 -0.92
C GLN A 60 20.47 5.96 -0.06
N VAL A 61 21.29 5.13 -0.73
CA VAL A 61 22.60 4.77 -0.20
C VAL A 61 23.54 5.93 -0.57
N SER A 62 23.96 6.68 0.46
CA SER A 62 25.21 7.44 0.41
C SER A 62 26.41 6.51 0.41
#